data_AF-A0A4V2QZ93-F1
#
_entry.id   AF-A0A4V2QZ93-F1
#
_cell.length_a   1.000
_cell.length_b   1.000
_cell.length_c   1.000
_cell.angle_alpha   90.00
_cell.angle_beta   90.00
_cell.angle_gamma   90.00
#
_symmetry.space_group_name_H-M   'P 1'
#
loop_
_entity.id
_entity.type
_entity.pdbx_description
1 polymer ?
#
loop_
_entity_poly.entity_id
_entity_poly.type
_entity_poly.pdbx_seq_one_letter_code
_entity_poly.pdbx_strand_id
1 'polypeptide(L)'
;MRMAYYPSDLIGHEIRYSCSKCQRSGSMQAADVLARYGNKPMPELRYDFAREFGCHRGHDAPFNDKCQISYDSSAEEMLGITPPAPKPDHERTLGELAQYEALFALCPQCNRRKPIDRWEIQRKIGKAATLGHVAGLMRCKCGHKGARLMVRHLSR
;
A
#
# COMPACT_ATOMS: atom_id res chain seq x y z
N MET A 1 6.98 6.25 -6.81
CA MET A 1 5.89 7.20 -7.15
C MET A 1 4.68 6.36 -7.51
N ARG A 2 3.52 6.55 -6.86
CA ARG A 2 2.27 5.93 -7.35
C ARG A 2 1.89 6.65 -8.64
N MET A 3 1.61 5.91 -9.70
CA MET A 3 1.15 6.50 -10.96
C MET A 3 -0.19 7.19 -10.72
N ALA A 4 -0.34 8.42 -11.22
CA ALA A 4 -1.63 9.08 -11.26
C ALA A 4 -2.34 8.61 -12.53
N TYR A 5 -3.53 8.05 -12.38
CA TYR A 5 -4.38 7.62 -13.48
C TYR A 5 -5.41 8.70 -13.81
N TYR A 6 -5.80 8.75 -15.08
CA TYR A 6 -6.71 9.75 -15.62
C TYR A 6 -7.94 9.08 -16.29
N PRO A 7 -9.08 9.78 -16.41
CA PRO A 7 -10.22 9.28 -17.17
C PRO A 7 -9.89 8.89 -18.61
N SER A 8 -8.95 9.59 -19.26
CA SER A 8 -8.47 9.24 -20.60
C SER A 8 -7.84 7.84 -20.68
N ASP A 9 -7.24 7.38 -19.58
CA ASP A 9 -6.59 6.06 -19.52
C ASP A 9 -7.65 4.94 -19.39
N LEU A 10 -8.82 5.28 -18.85
CA LEU A 10 -9.89 4.34 -18.50
C LEU A 10 -11.04 4.34 -19.52
N ILE A 11 -10.85 4.93 -20.71
CA ILE A 11 -11.89 4.96 -21.75
C ILE A 11 -12.34 3.53 -22.10
N GLY A 12 -13.66 3.32 -22.08
CA GLY A 12 -14.27 2.00 -22.23
C GLY A 12 -14.63 1.31 -20.91
N HIS A 13 -14.15 1.82 -19.77
CA HIS A 13 -14.46 1.29 -18.45
C HIS A 13 -15.46 2.17 -17.68
N GLU A 14 -16.19 1.53 -16.77
CA GLU A 14 -17.12 2.18 -15.84
C GLU A 14 -16.39 2.53 -14.53
N ILE A 15 -16.32 3.82 -14.19
CA ILE A 15 -15.74 4.29 -12.94
C ILE A 15 -16.82 4.23 -11.86
N ARG A 16 -16.65 3.31 -10.90
CA ARG A 16 -17.51 3.18 -9.72
C ARG A 16 -16.85 3.80 -8.50
N TYR A 17 -17.61 4.57 -7.75
CA TYR A 17 -17.11 5.29 -6.59
C TYR A 17 -18.13 5.33 -5.46
N SER A 18 -17.63 5.31 -4.24
CA SER A 18 -18.42 5.25 -3.02
C SER A 18 -17.80 6.12 -1.93
N CYS A 19 -18.62 6.79 -1.12
CA CYS A 19 -18.16 7.62 -0.02
C CYS A 19 -18.53 6.99 1.32
N SER A 20 -17.53 6.61 2.12
CA SER A 20 -17.74 6.03 3.46
C SER A 20 -18.45 6.99 4.43
N LYS A 21 -18.21 8.30 4.31
CA LYS A 21 -18.83 9.31 5.20
C LYS A 21 -20.25 9.68 4.83
N CYS A 22 -20.55 9.75 3.53
CA CYS A 22 -21.86 10.18 3.05
C CYS A 22 -22.78 9.00 2.72
N GLN A 23 -22.25 7.77 2.73
CA GLN A 23 -22.96 6.54 2.34
C GLN A 23 -23.65 6.65 0.97
N ARG A 24 -23.01 7.38 0.05
CA ARG A 24 -23.47 7.54 -1.32
C ARG A 24 -22.50 6.86 -2.26
N SER A 25 -23.03 6.27 -3.31
CA SER A 25 -22.28 5.62 -4.38
C SER A 25 -22.82 6.07 -5.72
N GLY A 26 -21.97 5.99 -6.74
CA GLY A 26 -22.31 6.32 -8.12
C GLY A 26 -21.42 5.56 -9.07
N SER A 27 -21.84 5.50 -10.32
CA SER A 27 -21.04 4.99 -11.42
C SER A 27 -21.19 5.89 -12.64
N MET A 28 -20.12 6.00 -13.42
CA MET A 28 -20.11 6.78 -14.65
C MET A 28 -19.09 6.22 -15.63
N GLN A 29 -19.39 6.23 -16.92
CA GLN A 29 -18.41 5.83 -17.93
C GLN A 29 -17.24 6.82 -17.94
N ALA A 30 -16.01 6.32 -18.09
CA ALA A 30 -14.83 7.18 -18.10
C ALA A 30 -14.88 8.27 -19.20
N ALA A 31 -15.51 7.96 -20.34
CA ALA A 31 -15.74 8.95 -21.41
C ALA A 31 -16.64 10.11 -20.96
N ASP A 32 -17.68 9.83 -20.18
CA ASP A 32 -18.57 10.85 -19.63
C ASP A 32 -17.88 11.66 -18.53
N VAL A 33 -17.07 11.00 -17.70
CA VAL A 33 -16.25 11.68 -16.68
C VAL A 33 -15.27 12.65 -17.36
N LEU A 34 -14.60 12.21 -18.42
CA LEU A 34 -13.70 13.04 -19.21
C LEU A 34 -14.41 14.23 -19.84
N ALA A 35 -15.59 14.02 -20.43
CA ALA A 35 -16.37 15.07 -21.07
C ALA A 35 -16.91 16.10 -20.05
N ARG A 36 -17.33 15.66 -18.87
CA ARG A 36 -17.93 16.54 -17.84
C ARG A 36 -16.91 17.27 -16.98
N TYR A 37 -15.84 16.58 -16.58
CA TYR A 37 -14.92 17.06 -15.55
C TYR A 37 -13.50 17.30 -16.08
N GLY A 38 -13.23 16.95 -17.33
CA GLY A 38 -11.92 17.06 -17.96
C GLY A 38 -10.96 15.94 -17.54
N ASN A 39 -9.73 16.00 -18.05
CA ASN A 39 -8.72 14.98 -17.81
C ASN A 39 -7.92 15.22 -16.52
N LYS A 40 -8.62 15.33 -15.39
CA LYS A 40 -8.00 15.49 -14.07
C LYS A 40 -7.52 14.15 -13.53
N PRO A 41 -6.49 14.11 -12.67
CA PRO A 41 -6.08 12.86 -12.05
C PRO A 41 -7.22 12.33 -11.15
N MET A 42 -7.43 11.02 -11.17
CA MET A 42 -8.50 10.33 -10.42
C MET A 42 -8.61 10.79 -8.95
N PRO A 43 -7.53 10.93 -8.16
CA PRO A 43 -7.62 11.42 -6.79
C PRO A 43 -8.25 12.83 -6.61
N GLU A 44 -8.22 13.68 -7.63
CA GLU A 44 -8.84 15.01 -7.60
C GLU A 44 -10.32 14.97 -7.98
N LEU A 45 -10.71 14.08 -8.90
CA LEU A 45 -12.11 13.92 -9.35
C LEU A 45 -13.07 13.55 -8.22
N ARG A 46 -12.57 12.97 -7.13
CA ARG A 46 -13.37 12.69 -5.93
C ARG A 46 -14.10 13.93 -5.40
N TYR A 47 -13.57 15.14 -5.59
CA TYR A 47 -14.24 16.37 -5.15
C TYR A 47 -15.34 16.81 -6.11
N ASP A 48 -15.16 16.59 -7.40
CA ASP A 48 -16.20 16.85 -8.41
C ASP A 48 -17.39 15.89 -8.21
N PHE A 49 -17.11 14.60 -8.00
CA PHE A 49 -18.13 13.60 -7.64
C PHE A 49 -18.82 13.91 -6.30
N ALA A 50 -18.06 14.38 -5.31
CA ALA A 50 -18.63 14.80 -4.03
C ALA A 50 -19.67 15.93 -4.21
N ARG A 51 -19.38 16.90 -5.10
CA ARG A 51 -20.30 18.01 -5.38
C ARG A 51 -21.59 17.55 -6.05
N GLU A 52 -21.53 16.54 -6.91
CA GLU A 52 -22.73 15.94 -7.55
C GLU A 52 -23.68 15.35 -6.50
N PHE A 53 -23.14 14.79 -5.42
CA PHE A 53 -23.92 14.34 -4.28
C PHE A 53 -24.33 15.46 -3.29
N GLY A 54 -24.02 16.73 -3.58
CA GLY A 54 -24.25 17.83 -2.65
C GLY A 54 -23.35 17.79 -1.41
N CYS A 55 -22.21 17.11 -1.47
CA CYS A 55 -21.26 17.08 -0.37
C CYS A 55 -20.37 18.33 -0.42
N HIS A 56 -20.40 19.13 0.65
CA HIS A 56 -19.58 20.35 0.78
C HIS A 56 -18.13 20.08 1.23
N ARG A 57 -17.75 18.81 1.42
CA ARG A 57 -16.40 18.41 1.88
C ARG A 57 -15.40 18.45 0.73
N GLY A 58 -15.07 19.65 0.30
CA GLY A 58 -14.17 19.94 -0.81
C GLY A 58 -12.68 19.85 -0.48
N HIS A 59 -11.87 20.40 -1.38
CA HIS A 59 -10.42 20.50 -1.25
C HIS A 59 -9.98 21.23 0.01
N ASP A 60 -10.72 22.29 0.37
CA ASP A 60 -10.41 23.22 1.45
C ASP A 60 -10.98 22.81 2.82
N ALA A 61 -11.66 21.66 2.88
CA ALA A 61 -12.15 21.12 4.14
C ALA A 61 -10.96 20.75 5.07
N PRO A 62 -11.11 20.88 6.40
CA PRO A 62 -10.14 20.40 7.37
C PRO A 62 -9.73 18.95 7.08
N PHE A 63 -8.48 18.57 7.39
CA PHE A 63 -7.94 17.25 7.02
C PHE A 63 -8.86 16.09 7.38
N ASN A 64 -9.44 16.12 8.59
CA ASN A 64 -10.35 15.09 9.09
C ASN A 64 -11.73 15.12 8.40
N ASP A 65 -12.09 16.21 7.74
CA ASP A 65 -13.37 16.44 7.08
C ASP A 65 -13.29 16.47 5.55
N LYS A 66 -12.16 16.07 4.98
CA LYS A 66 -12.05 15.87 3.53
C LYS A 66 -12.99 14.75 3.06
N CYS A 67 -13.44 14.85 1.81
CA CYS A 67 -14.20 13.80 1.15
C CYS A 67 -13.44 12.47 1.20
N GLN A 68 -14.12 11.39 1.59
CA GLN A 68 -13.61 10.03 1.63
C GLN A 68 -14.24 9.18 0.51
N ILE A 69 -14.39 9.76 -0.68
CA ILE A 69 -14.72 8.96 -1.86
C ILE A 69 -13.54 8.04 -2.18
N SER A 70 -13.86 6.76 -2.28
CA SER A 70 -13.03 5.67 -2.77
C SER A 70 -13.57 5.17 -4.10
N TYR A 71 -12.68 4.61 -4.93
CA TYR A 71 -13.06 3.89 -6.15
C TYR A 71 -13.18 2.41 -5.79
N ASP A 72 -14.19 1.74 -6.34
CA ASP A 72 -14.46 0.33 -6.01
C ASP A 72 -13.39 -0.61 -6.58
N SER A 73 -12.75 -0.21 -7.70
CA SER A 73 -11.61 -0.89 -8.30
C SER A 73 -10.45 0.08 -8.49
N SER A 74 -9.23 -0.44 -8.37
CA SER A 74 -8.03 0.33 -8.73
C SER A 74 -7.95 0.52 -10.24
N ALA A 75 -7.34 1.60 -10.71
CA ALA A 75 -7.15 1.81 -12.14
C ALA A 75 -6.28 0.69 -12.75
N GLU A 76 -5.32 0.17 -11.99
CA GLU A 76 -4.54 -1.01 -12.32
C GLU A 76 -5.44 -2.22 -12.62
N GLU A 77 -6.40 -2.51 -11.74
CA GLU A 77 -7.35 -3.61 -11.90
C GLU A 77 -8.26 -3.41 -13.12
N MET A 78 -8.75 -2.19 -13.34
CA MET A 78 -9.58 -1.85 -14.50
C MET A 78 -8.82 -2.08 -15.82
N LEU A 79 -7.53 -1.75 -15.83
CA LEU A 79 -6.64 -1.92 -16.98
C LEU A 79 -6.06 -3.33 -17.11
N GLY A 80 -6.44 -4.27 -16.23
CA GLY A 80 -5.88 -5.62 -16.22
C GLY A 80 -4.39 -5.68 -15.85
N ILE A 81 -3.85 -4.62 -15.24
CA ILE A 81 -2.49 -4.58 -14.70
C ILE A 81 -2.54 -5.33 -13.37
N THR A 82 -2.15 -6.60 -13.38
CA THR A 82 -1.95 -7.36 -12.16
C THR A 82 -0.64 -6.90 -11.50
N PRO A 83 -0.67 -6.15 -10.37
CA PRO A 83 0.57 -5.89 -9.65
C PRO A 83 1.18 -7.23 -9.25
N PRO A 84 2.51 -7.42 -9.38
CA PRO A 84 3.14 -8.65 -8.94
C PRO A 84 2.79 -8.86 -7.47
N ALA A 85 2.33 -10.07 -7.13
CA ALA A 85 2.01 -10.40 -5.75
C ALA A 85 3.21 -10.00 -4.86
N PRO A 86 2.96 -9.33 -3.71
CA PRO A 86 4.04 -8.94 -2.84
C PRO A 86 4.83 -10.20 -2.48
N LYS A 87 6.14 -10.18 -2.75
CA LYS A 87 7.03 -11.30 -2.41
C LYS A 87 6.83 -11.64 -0.94
N PRO A 88 6.72 -12.93 -0.58
CA PRO A 88 6.62 -13.30 0.82
C PRO A 88 7.87 -12.81 1.56
N ASP A 89 7.71 -12.40 2.83
CA ASP A 89 8.78 -11.69 3.57
C ASP A 89 10.15 -12.40 3.55
N HIS A 90 10.17 -13.73 3.51
CA HIS A 90 11.41 -14.52 3.49
C HIS A 90 12.23 -14.38 2.19
N GLU A 91 11.59 -14.03 1.07
CA GLU A 91 12.24 -13.78 -0.22
C GLU A 91 12.72 -12.34 -0.38
N ARG A 92 12.23 -11.43 0.47
CA ARG A 92 12.71 -10.05 0.48
C ARG A 92 14.17 -10.02 0.91
N THR A 93 14.96 -9.21 0.23
CA THR A 93 16.34 -8.90 0.62
C THR A 93 16.38 -7.83 1.69
N LEU A 94 17.47 -7.77 2.45
CA LEU A 94 17.68 -6.70 3.40
C LEU A 94 17.68 -5.31 2.72
N GLY A 95 18.08 -5.23 1.45
CA GLY A 95 18.09 -3.99 0.66
C GLY A 95 16.71 -3.50 0.22
N GLU A 96 15.74 -4.41 0.03
CA GLU A 96 14.35 -4.10 -0.34
C GLU A 96 13.51 -3.61 0.86
N LEU A 97 14.06 -3.59 2.08
CA LEU A 97 13.39 -3.04 3.24
C LEU A 97 13.42 -1.50 3.21
N ALA A 98 12.28 -0.86 3.45
CA ALA A 98 12.19 0.58 3.59
C ALA A 98 12.79 1.04 4.93
N GLN A 99 13.25 2.30 5.01
CA GLN A 99 13.94 2.81 6.20
C GLN A 99 13.05 2.82 7.46
N TYR A 100 11.74 2.94 7.29
CA TYR A 100 10.73 2.94 8.36
C TYR A 100 10.22 1.53 8.73
N GLU A 101 10.76 0.48 8.11
CA GLU A 101 10.42 -0.90 8.46
C GLU A 101 11.36 -1.41 9.56
N ALA A 102 10.78 -1.87 10.68
CA ALA A 102 11.49 -2.55 11.74
C ALA A 102 11.48 -4.07 11.50
N LEU A 103 12.62 -4.71 11.75
CA LEU A 103 12.80 -6.15 11.63
C LEU A 103 12.78 -6.80 13.02
N PHE A 104 12.04 -7.91 13.17
CA PHE A 104 12.00 -8.69 14.40
C PHE A 104 12.33 -10.15 14.12
N ALA A 105 13.15 -10.76 14.97
CA ALA A 105 13.29 -12.21 15.02
C ALA A 105 12.37 -12.79 16.08
N LEU A 106 11.64 -13.84 15.70
CA LEU A 106 10.88 -14.69 16.58
C LEU A 106 11.48 -16.10 16.56
N CYS A 107 11.81 -16.64 17.72
CA CYS A 107 12.18 -18.05 17.82
C CYS A 107 10.89 -18.90 17.79
N PRO A 108 10.73 -19.86 16.86
CA PRO A 108 9.53 -20.68 16.79
C PRO A 108 9.40 -21.67 17.96
N GLN A 109 10.50 -22.00 18.64
CA GLN A 109 10.48 -22.96 19.75
C GLN A 109 10.11 -22.31 21.09
N CYS A 110 10.70 -21.17 21.43
CA CYS A 110 10.49 -20.51 22.73
C CYS A 110 9.69 -19.20 22.64
N ASN A 111 9.19 -18.86 21.44
CA ASN A 111 8.45 -17.63 21.14
C ASN A 111 9.13 -16.32 21.57
N ARG A 112 10.43 -16.36 21.83
CA ARG A 112 11.20 -15.17 22.19
C ARG A 112 11.31 -14.25 20.97
N ARG A 113 10.85 -13.01 21.14
CA ARG A 113 10.93 -11.96 20.13
C ARG A 113 12.07 -11.00 20.45
N LYS A 114 12.86 -10.62 19.45
CA LYS A 114 13.89 -9.58 19.58
C LYS A 114 13.85 -8.63 18.38
N PRO A 115 13.90 -7.30 18.59
CA PRO A 115 14.16 -6.37 17.50
C PRO A 115 15.57 -6.61 16.95
N ILE A 116 15.71 -6.45 15.64
CA ILE A 116 16.97 -6.60 14.93
C ILE A 116 17.31 -5.27 14.29
N ASP A 117 18.55 -4.84 14.48
CA ASP A 117 19.10 -3.72 13.72
C ASP A 117 19.43 -4.18 12.29
N ARG A 118 18.65 -3.67 11.35
CA ARG A 118 18.83 -3.95 9.91
C ARG A 118 20.22 -3.53 9.43
N TRP A 119 20.72 -2.37 9.84
CA TRP A 119 21.99 -1.82 9.38
C TRP A 119 23.17 -2.63 9.91
N GLU A 120 23.08 -3.12 11.14
CA GLU A 120 24.08 -4.03 11.70
C GLU A 120 24.15 -5.34 10.92
N ILE A 121 23.00 -5.96 10.59
CA ILE A 121 22.98 -7.19 9.80
C ILE A 121 23.41 -6.96 8.35
N GLN A 122 22.97 -5.87 7.72
CA GLN A 122 23.39 -5.50 6.37
C GLN A 122 24.91 -5.35 6.27
N ARG A 123 25.57 -4.79 7.29
CA ARG A 123 27.04 -4.68 7.34
C ARG A 123 27.74 -6.04 7.45
N LYS A 124 27.12 -7.02 8.10
CA LYS A 124 27.69 -8.35 8.33
C LYS A 124 27.49 -9.32 7.16
N ILE A 125 26.30 -9.32 6.54
CA ILE A 125 25.85 -10.34 5.57
C ILE A 125 25.65 -9.75 4.17
N GLY A 126 25.66 -8.41 4.04
CA GLY A 126 25.44 -7.72 2.78
C GLY A 126 23.96 -7.44 2.48
N LYS A 127 23.71 -6.48 1.58
CA LYS A 127 22.35 -6.02 1.24
C LYS A 127 21.54 -7.02 0.40
N ALA A 128 22.23 -7.87 -0.35
CA ALA A 128 21.62 -8.87 -1.24
C ALA A 128 21.13 -10.12 -0.50
N ALA A 129 21.47 -10.29 0.78
CA ALA A 129 21.02 -11.41 1.57
C ALA A 129 19.50 -11.37 1.79
N THR A 130 18.83 -12.49 1.53
CA THR A 130 17.40 -12.66 1.78
C THR A 130 17.11 -12.79 3.27
N LEU A 131 15.91 -12.39 3.71
CA LEU A 131 15.48 -12.57 5.09
C LEU A 131 15.47 -14.05 5.48
N GLY A 132 15.14 -14.97 4.56
CA GLY A 132 15.24 -16.41 4.79
C GLY A 132 16.68 -16.89 5.08
N HIS A 133 17.66 -16.36 4.35
CA HIS A 133 19.07 -16.69 4.61
C HIS A 133 19.54 -16.15 5.98
N VAL A 134 19.19 -14.91 6.30
CA VAL A 134 19.49 -14.29 7.60
C VAL A 134 18.85 -15.10 8.74
N ALA A 135 17.58 -15.47 8.58
CA ALA A 135 16.83 -16.32 9.51
C ALA A 135 17.56 -17.63 9.84
N GLY A 136 18.06 -18.33 8.81
CA GLY A 136 18.76 -19.61 8.96
C GLY A 136 20.08 -19.51 9.73
N LEU A 137 20.75 -18.35 9.67
CA LEU A 137 22.01 -18.09 10.39
C LEU A 137 21.80 -17.73 11.87
N MET A 138 20.58 -17.38 12.27
CA MET A 138 20.30 -16.99 13.65
C MET A 138 20.22 -18.18 14.59
N ARG A 139 20.66 -17.98 15.83
CA ARG A 139 20.50 -18.94 16.92
C ARG A 139 19.87 -18.28 18.13
N CYS A 140 18.79 -18.87 18.62
CA CYS A 140 18.15 -18.41 19.84
C CYS A 140 18.96 -18.85 21.07
N LYS A 141 18.87 -18.09 22.16
CA LYS A 141 19.42 -18.48 23.47
C LYS A 141 18.86 -19.81 24.00
N CYS A 142 17.69 -20.25 23.54
CA CYS A 142 17.16 -21.58 23.88
C CYS A 142 17.88 -22.73 23.16
N GLY A 143 18.84 -22.44 22.28
CA GLY A 143 19.63 -23.42 21.53
C GLY A 143 19.13 -23.68 20.10
N HIS A 144 17.86 -23.33 19.79
CA HIS A 144 17.27 -23.52 18.46
C HIS A 144 17.97 -22.68 17.38
N LYS A 145 18.30 -23.33 16.26
CA LYS A 145 18.82 -22.67 15.05
C LYS A 145 17.65 -22.31 14.14
N GLY A 146 17.70 -21.12 13.55
CA GLY A 146 16.60 -20.58 12.76
C GLY A 146 15.74 -19.61 13.57
N ALA A 147 15.31 -18.53 12.91
CA ALA A 147 14.34 -17.59 13.43
C ALA A 147 13.30 -17.27 12.35
N ARG A 148 12.07 -16.99 12.74
CA ARG A 148 11.08 -16.38 11.85
C ARG A 148 11.30 -14.87 11.87
N LEU A 149 11.71 -14.31 10.74
CA LEU A 149 11.81 -12.86 10.59
C LEU A 149 10.46 -12.28 10.21
N MET A 150 10.13 -11.15 10.83
CA MET A 150 8.90 -10.41 10.59
C MET A 150 9.24 -8.95 10.34
N VAL A 151 8.66 -8.39 9.29
CA VAL A 151 8.77 -6.96 8.97
C VAL A 151 7.54 -6.25 9.51
N ARG A 152 7.73 -5.15 10.23
CA ARG A 152 6.62 -4.31 10.70
C ARG A 152 6.90 -2.86 10.36
N HIS A 153 5.89 -2.16 9.85
CA HIS A 153 5.97 -0.71 9.74
C HIS A 153 6.01 -0.10 11.14
N LEU A 154 7.02 0.74 11.40
CA LEU A 154 7.00 1.62 12.57
C LEU A 154 5.88 2.63 12.33
N SER A 155 4.72 2.37 12.93
CA SER A 155 3.65 3.36 13.02
C SER A 155 4.22 4.57 13.74
N ARG A 156 4.23 5.72 13.05
CA ARG A 156 4.62 7.01 13.64
C ARG A 156 3.49 7.52 14.54
#